data_AF-A0A7G5H2M8-F1
#
_entry.id   AF-A0A7G5H2M8-F1
#
_cell.length_a   1.000
_cell.length_b   1.000
_cell.length_c   1.000
_cell.angle_alpha   90.00
_cell.angle_beta   90.00
_cell.angle_gamma   90.00
#
_symmetry.space_group_name_H-M   'P 1'
#
loop_
_entity.id
_entity.type
_entity.pdbx_description
1 polymer ?
#
loop_
_entity_poly.entity_id
_entity_poly.type
_entity_poly.pdbx_seq_one_letter_code
_entity_poly.pdbx_strand_id
1 'polypeptide(L)'
;MKTLERLVIEAIDYNTKEVARIKALLDVNPYSAILELEHDTIEECKKLFQAGESAVATRLLDSAQLRKKELMEIVEQQKDTTGLISRMVDLEHELYDLYIEKARIDRQNERKRNSTT
;
A
#
# COMPACT_ATOMS: atom_id res chain seq x y z
N MET A 1 12.67 25.01 13.06
CA MET A 1 13.09 23.61 13.17
C MET A 1 14.52 23.50 12.67
N LYS A 2 15.42 22.78 13.36
CA LYS A 2 16.76 22.55 12.80
C LYS A 2 16.64 21.62 11.59
N THR A 3 17.49 21.81 10.58
CA THR A 3 17.46 21.02 9.33
C THR A 3 17.50 19.51 9.60
N LEU A 4 18.30 19.05 10.56
CA LEU A 4 18.42 17.63 10.91
C LEU A 4 17.14 17.02 11.49
N GLU A 5 16.47 17.74 12.41
CA GLU A 5 15.20 17.30 13.01
C GLU A 5 14.12 17.14 11.94
N ARG A 6 14.07 18.08 10.98
CA ARG A 6 13.15 17.99 9.84
C ARG A 6 13.44 16.77 8.98
N LEU A 7 14.70 16.54 8.62
CA LEU A 7 15.10 15.41 7.79
C LEU A 7 14.74 14.07 8.44
N VAL A 8 14.96 13.93 9.75
CA VAL A 8 14.58 12.71 10.48
C VAL A 8 13.07 12.49 10.47
N ILE A 9 12.26 13.54 10.69
CA ILE A 9 10.79 13.43 10.65
C ILE A 9 10.30 13.06 9.25
N GLU A 10 10.83 13.70 8.21
CA GLU A 10 10.49 13.41 6.81
C GLU A 10 10.85 11.97 6.44
N ALA A 11 12.01 11.47 6.88
CA ALA A 11 12.42 10.09 6.66
C ALA A 11 11.52 9.08 7.39
N ILE A 12 11.12 9.36 8.63
CA ILE A 12 10.17 8.51 9.38
C ILE A 12 8.83 8.44 8.65
N ASP A 13 8.29 9.58 8.21
CA ASP A 13 7.01 9.63 7.48
C ASP A 13 7.09 8.84 6.17
N TYR A 14 8.16 9.03 5.39
CA TYR A 14 8.39 8.30 4.16
C TYR A 14 8.47 6.78 4.40
N ASN A 15 9.32 6.33 5.33
CA ASN A 15 9.50 4.91 5.60
C ASN A 15 8.21 4.27 6.15
N THR A 16 7.45 4.99 6.98
CA THR A 16 6.16 4.51 7.50
C THR A 16 5.15 4.29 6.37
N LYS A 17 5.05 5.25 5.44
CA LYS A 17 4.18 5.14 4.27
C LYS A 17 4.60 4.00 3.36
N GLU A 18 5.91 3.81 3.17
CA GLU A 18 6.41 2.75 2.32
C GLU A 18 6.16 1.36 2.92
N VAL A 19 6.34 1.19 4.23
CA VAL A 19 5.94 -0.04 4.94
C VAL A 19 4.44 -0.30 4.78
N ALA A 20 3.60 0.73 4.98
CA ALA A 20 2.15 0.59 4.82
C ALA A 20 1.77 0.21 3.37
N ARG A 21 2.43 0.79 2.37
CA ARG A 21 2.24 0.48 0.95
C ARG A 21 2.61 -0.98 0.65
N ILE A 22 3.76 -1.45 1.12
CA ILE A 22 4.21 -2.83 0.90
C ILE A 22 3.27 -3.81 1.61
N LYS A 23 2.85 -3.53 2.86
CA LYS A 23 1.87 -4.37 3.58
C LYS A 23 0.54 -4.46 2.82
N ALA A 24 0.00 -3.31 2.39
CA ALA A 24 -1.23 -3.29 1.61
C ALA A 24 -1.12 -4.06 0.28
N LEU A 25 0.05 -4.04 -0.37
CA LEU A 25 0.29 -4.90 -1.52
C LEU A 25 0.25 -6.37 -1.13
N LEU A 26 1.02 -6.77 -0.12
CA LEU A 26 1.15 -8.18 0.27
C LEU A 26 -0.14 -8.79 0.87
N ASP A 27 -1.02 -7.97 1.43
CA ASP A 27 -2.30 -8.39 2.02
C ASP A 27 -3.34 -8.79 0.96
N VAL A 28 -3.15 -8.39 -0.30
CA VAL A 28 -4.06 -8.73 -1.40
C VAL A 28 -3.61 -10.04 -2.03
N ASN A 29 -4.52 -11.01 -2.18
CA ASN A 29 -4.34 -12.14 -3.09
C ASN A 29 -5.05 -11.83 -4.42
N PRO A 30 -4.37 -11.20 -5.39
CA PRO A 30 -5.03 -10.72 -6.59
C PRO A 30 -5.53 -11.86 -7.47
N TYR A 31 -4.90 -13.04 -7.44
CA TYR A 31 -5.35 -14.19 -8.23
C TYR A 31 -6.70 -14.73 -7.76
N SER A 32 -6.91 -14.86 -6.44
CA SER A 32 -8.22 -15.26 -5.89
C SER A 32 -9.29 -14.23 -6.24
N ALA A 33 -8.97 -12.94 -6.07
CA ALA A 33 -9.89 -11.85 -6.36
C ALA A 33 -10.28 -11.78 -7.85
N ILE A 34 -9.33 -12.07 -8.76
CA ILE A 34 -9.62 -12.13 -10.21
C ILE A 34 -10.56 -13.31 -10.51
N LEU A 35 -10.30 -14.49 -9.95
CA LEU A 35 -11.13 -15.68 -10.20
C LEU A 35 -12.57 -15.48 -9.70
N GLU A 36 -12.73 -14.91 -8.51
CA GLU A 36 -14.05 -14.57 -7.94
C GLU A 36 -14.76 -13.53 -8.82
N LEU A 37 -14.07 -12.45 -9.19
CA LEU A 37 -14.60 -11.41 -10.05
C LEU A 37 -15.07 -11.96 -11.41
N GLU A 38 -14.26 -12.81 -12.04
CA GLU A 38 -14.61 -13.42 -13.34
C GLU A 38 -15.82 -14.33 -13.21
N HIS A 39 -15.85 -15.19 -12.18
CA HIS A 39 -16.96 -16.11 -11.94
C HIS A 39 -18.27 -15.35 -11.71
N ASP A 40 -18.27 -14.38 -10.79
CA ASP A 40 -19.46 -13.63 -10.42
C ASP A 40 -19.98 -12.78 -11.58
N THR A 41 -19.07 -12.13 -12.31
CA THR A 41 -19.42 -11.35 -13.51
C THR A 41 -20.06 -12.23 -14.57
N ILE A 42 -19.52 -13.43 -14.82
CA ILE A 42 -20.08 -14.35 -15.81
C ILE A 42 -21.48 -14.79 -15.41
N GLU A 43 -21.69 -15.18 -14.15
CA GLU A 43 -22.99 -15.63 -13.66
C GLU A 43 -24.04 -14.53 -13.68
N GLU A 44 -23.67 -13.31 -13.30
CA GLU A 44 -24.58 -12.15 -13.34
C GLU A 44 -24.88 -11.72 -14.79
N CYS A 45 -23.87 -11.67 -15.66
CA CYS A 45 -24.08 -11.40 -17.09
C CYS A 45 -25.06 -12.41 -17.71
N LYS A 46 -24.91 -13.72 -17.42
CA LYS A 46 -25.83 -14.76 -17.92
C LYS A 46 -27.28 -14.47 -17.52
N LYS A 47 -27.52 -14.12 -16.26
CA LYS A 47 -28.87 -13.79 -15.76
C LYS A 47 -29.44 -12.55 -16.46
N LEU A 48 -28.63 -11.50 -16.62
CA LEU A 48 -29.03 -10.28 -17.31
C LEU A 48 -29.35 -10.52 -18.79
N PHE A 49 -28.55 -11.32 -19.49
CA PHE A 49 -28.84 -11.70 -20.87
C PHE A 49 -30.15 -12.50 -20.99
N GLN A 50 -30.40 -13.45 -20.08
CA GLN A 50 -31.66 -14.20 -20.03
C GLN A 50 -32.88 -13.31 -19.77
N ALA A 51 -32.71 -12.23 -18.99
CA ALA A 51 -33.73 -11.22 -18.75
C ALA A 51 -33.89 -10.21 -19.90
N GLY A 52 -33.08 -10.29 -20.95
CA GLY A 52 -33.06 -9.33 -22.06
C GLY A 52 -32.32 -8.03 -21.76
N GLU A 53 -31.67 -7.90 -20.61
CA GLU A 53 -30.95 -6.71 -20.14
C GLU A 53 -29.52 -6.61 -20.68
N SER A 54 -29.36 -6.78 -22.00
CA SER A 54 -28.04 -6.89 -22.64
C SER A 54 -27.15 -5.65 -22.41
N ALA A 55 -27.73 -4.45 -22.41
CA ALA A 55 -26.99 -3.20 -22.18
C ALA A 55 -26.50 -3.03 -20.73
N VAL A 56 -27.13 -3.70 -19.76
CA VAL A 56 -26.67 -3.72 -18.37
C VAL A 56 -25.54 -4.74 -18.24
N ALA A 57 -25.70 -5.93 -18.85
CA ALA A 57 -24.66 -6.97 -18.88
C ALA A 57 -23.34 -6.46 -19.51
N THR A 58 -23.39 -5.73 -20.63
CA THR A 58 -22.18 -5.14 -21.23
C THR A 58 -21.49 -4.15 -20.29
N ARG A 59 -22.25 -3.29 -19.61
CA ARG A 59 -21.67 -2.32 -18.65
C ARG A 59 -21.04 -3.01 -17.45
N LEU A 60 -21.64 -4.09 -16.96
CA LEU A 60 -21.07 -4.91 -15.90
C LEU A 60 -19.75 -5.54 -16.36
N LEU A 61 -19.73 -6.11 -17.57
CA LEU A 61 -18.54 -6.70 -18.15
C LEU A 61 -17.40 -5.67 -18.30
N ASP A 62 -17.69 -4.46 -18.80
CA ASP A 62 -16.70 -3.38 -18.94
C ASP A 62 -16.11 -2.98 -17.58
N SER A 63 -16.96 -2.87 -16.55
CA SER A 63 -16.52 -2.58 -15.18
C SER A 63 -15.64 -3.69 -14.61
N ALA A 64 -16.01 -4.95 -14.84
CA ALA A 64 -15.23 -6.11 -14.40
C ALA A 64 -13.86 -6.18 -15.11
N GLN A 65 -13.81 -5.85 -16.41
CA GLN A 65 -12.54 -5.76 -17.15
C GLN A 65 -11.62 -4.67 -16.59
N LEU A 66 -12.17 -3.50 -16.25
CA LEU A 66 -11.41 -2.43 -15.60
C LEU A 66 -10.85 -2.91 -14.26
N ARG A 67 -11.70 -3.54 -13.42
CA ARG A 67 -11.27 -4.03 -12.11
C ARG A 67 -10.24 -5.15 -12.20
N LYS A 68 -10.38 -6.06 -13.18
CA LYS A 68 -9.37 -7.08 -13.49
C LYS A 68 -8.03 -6.45 -13.87
N LYS A 69 -8.03 -5.36 -14.65
CA LYS A 69 -6.81 -4.65 -15.00
C LYS A 69 -6.11 -4.09 -13.75
N GLU A 70 -6.85 -3.47 -12.84
CA GLU A 70 -6.30 -2.98 -11.56
C GLU A 70 -5.68 -4.12 -10.72
N LEU A 71 -6.34 -5.27 -10.65
CA LEU A 71 -5.81 -6.45 -9.95
C LEU A 71 -4.54 -7.00 -10.62
N MET A 72 -4.48 -6.98 -11.96
CA MET A 72 -3.28 -7.38 -12.71
C MET A 72 -2.10 -6.41 -12.49
N GLU A 73 -2.35 -5.13 -12.24
CA GLU A 73 -1.30 -4.18 -11.86
C GLU A 73 -0.73 -4.52 -10.47
N ILE A 74 -1.57 -4.98 -9.54
CA ILE A 74 -1.12 -5.50 -8.24
C ILE A 74 -0.29 -6.78 -8.43
N VAL A 75 -0.70 -7.70 -9.32
CA VAL A 75 0.08 -8.90 -9.66
C VAL A 75 1.50 -8.54 -10.11
N GLU A 76 1.64 -7.57 -11.03
CA GLU A 76 2.96 -7.16 -11.51
C GLU A 76 3.80 -6.51 -10.40
N GLN A 77 3.17 -5.70 -9.53
CA GLN A 77 3.85 -5.13 -8.35
C GLN A 77 4.27 -6.21 -7.34
N GLN A 78 3.53 -7.31 -7.23
CA GLN A 78 3.83 -8.45 -6.36
C GLN A 78 4.81 -9.46 -6.95
N LYS A 79 5.20 -9.32 -8.23
CA LYS A 79 6.03 -10.30 -8.94
C LYS A 79 7.34 -10.63 -8.23
N ASP A 80 7.93 -9.64 -7.55
CA ASP A 80 9.06 -9.83 -6.64
C ASP A 80 8.62 -9.76 -5.16
N THR A 81 7.78 -10.71 -4.75
CA THR A 81 7.26 -10.77 -3.37
C THR A 81 8.40 -10.89 -2.35
N THR A 82 9.46 -11.64 -2.67
CA THR A 82 10.62 -11.80 -1.78
C THR A 82 11.37 -10.48 -1.62
N GLY A 83 11.57 -9.72 -2.71
CA GLY A 83 12.15 -8.39 -2.65
C GLY A 83 11.31 -7.40 -1.85
N LEU A 84 9.98 -7.44 -1.98
CA LEU A 84 9.06 -6.63 -1.16
C LEU A 84 9.20 -6.94 0.33
N ILE A 85 9.25 -8.22 0.71
CA ILE A 85 9.43 -8.64 2.10
C ILE A 85 10.79 -8.20 2.63
N SER A 86 11.86 -8.40 1.85
CA SER A 86 13.20 -7.95 2.22
C SER A 86 13.23 -6.45 2.47
N ARG A 87 12.64 -5.67 1.55
CA ARG A 87 12.57 -4.21 1.70
C ARG A 87 11.78 -3.79 2.92
N MET A 88 10.71 -4.50 3.26
CA MET A 88 9.92 -4.23 4.46
C MET A 88 10.75 -4.44 5.74
N VAL A 89 11.54 -5.51 5.80
CA VAL A 89 12.46 -5.75 6.94
C VAL A 89 13.50 -4.64 7.04
N ASP A 90 14.09 -4.23 5.91
CA ASP A 90 15.07 -3.13 5.89
C ASP A 90 14.44 -1.81 6.38
N LEU A 91 13.22 -1.49 5.93
CA LEU A 91 12.49 -0.30 6.36
C LEU A 91 12.17 -0.32 7.86
N GLU A 92 11.83 -1.47 8.43
CA GLU A 92 11.57 -1.62 9.87
C GLU A 92 12.84 -1.38 10.70
N HIS A 93 14.00 -1.83 10.21
CA HIS A 93 15.30 -1.49 10.82
C HIS A 93 15.63 0.00 10.68
N GLU A 94 15.48 0.57 9.48
CA GLU A 94 15.71 2.01 9.24
C GLU A 94 14.80 2.87 10.14
N LEU A 95 13.53 2.50 10.31
CA LEU A 95 12.60 3.19 11.21
C LEU A 95 13.07 3.14 12.65
N TYR A 96 13.55 1.99 13.12
CA TYR A 96 14.10 1.85 14.47
C TYR A 96 15.27 2.81 14.70
N ASP A 97 16.21 2.88 13.76
CA ASP A 97 17.36 3.79 13.84
C ASP A 97 16.93 5.26 13.81
N LEU A 98 15.97 5.62 12.94
CA LEU A 98 15.44 6.97 12.86
C LEU A 98 14.71 7.39 14.14
N TYR A 99 13.97 6.48 14.79
CA TYR A 99 13.34 6.75 16.08
C TYR A 99 14.36 6.96 17.20
N ILE A 100 15.46 6.21 17.20
CA ILE A 100 16.58 6.45 18.13
C ILE A 100 17.17 7.84 17.91
N GLU A 101 17.44 8.22 16.66
CA GLU A 101 18.02 9.53 16.35
C GLU A 101 17.05 10.67 16.70
N LYS A 102 15.75 10.49 16.44
CA LYS A 102 14.72 11.44 16.87
C LYS A 102 14.75 11.63 18.39
N ALA A 103 14.79 10.54 19.17
CA ALA A 103 14.86 10.61 20.62
C ALA A 103 16.17 11.26 21.12
N ARG A 104 17.26 11.17 20.35
CA ARG A 104 18.52 11.86 20.64
C ARG A 104 18.39 13.38 20.40
N ILE A 105 17.78 13.77 19.28
CA ILE A 105 17.52 15.18 18.94
C ILE A 105 16.59 15.82 19.97
N ASP A 106 15.51 15.13 20.36
CA ASP A 106 14.55 15.61 21.36
C ASP A 106 15.25 15.91 22.69
N ARG A 107 16.07 14.97 23.20
CA ARG A 107 16.88 15.17 24.42
C ARG A 107 17.88 16.32 24.30
N GLN A 108 18.50 16.53 23.13
CA GLN A 108 19.38 17.68 22.91
C GLN A 108 18.63 19.01 22.90
N ASN A 109 17.43 19.03 22.32
CA ASN A 109 16.58 20.21 22.27
C ASN A 109 16.07 20.58 23.68
N GLU A 110 15.70 19.59 24.50
CA GLU A 110 15.34 19.79 25.91
C GLU A 110 16.48 20.40 26.72
N ARG A 111 17.69 19.83 26.63
CA ARG A 111 18.87 20.37 27.32
C ARG A 111 19.15 21.82 26.96
N LYS A 112 19.01 22.18 25.67
CA LYS A 112 19.22 23.55 25.18
C LYS A 112 18.18 24.52 25.75
N ARG A 113 16.91 24.11 25.84
CA ARG A 113 15.85 24.92 26.46
C ARG A 113 16.12 25.15 27.94
N ASN A 114 16.51 24.11 28.66
CA ASN A 114 16.80 24.19 30.09
C ASN A 114 18.08 24.99 30.41
N SER A 115 19.03 25.09 29.49
CA SER A 115 20.25 25.90 29.66
C SER A 115 20.10 27.38 29.26
N THR A 116 18.96 27.76 28.67
CA THR A 116 18.65 29.15 28.27
C THR A 116 17.60 29.80 29.17
N THR A 117 17.18 29.11 30.24
CA THR A 117 16.30 29.62 31.31
C THR A 117 17.14 29.86 32.56
#